data_AF-A0A936MQK6-F1
#
_entry.id   AF-A0A936MQK6-F1
#
_cell.length_a   1.000
_cell.length_b   1.000
_cell.length_c   1.000
_cell.angle_alpha   90.00
_cell.angle_beta   90.00
_cell.angle_gamma   90.00
#
_symmetry.space_group_name_H-M   'P 1'
#
loop_
_entity.id
_entity.type
_entity.pdbx_description
1 polymer ?
#
loop_
_entity_poly.entity_id
_entity_poly.type
_entity_poly.pdbx_seq_one_letter_code
_entity_poly.pdbx_strand_id
1 'polypeptide(L)'
;MTNPDPTPEQPFNTNAYAPPTAPMQPAPPPVVPYEATLGQRIAGALLIANAIIVGLELAIIPADPTSKNPFDSPGRSVLPALIDVGIGIALLSKSKSVLPWAIFRAALGLVVFVALRLVQGDMFLAVMQMAVSGSLLLLLIGDASKPRIAVGSALFGIYGLLSLVGIGATVTGKNPLASVIQSASGQLESEPAGVVTGEESHYQLTTPSDKWRLRTRESAKKDNPLADRWLTRPDVDAHVIVIAEKVAGGMVMPDALTDAVIDNAKKASTQFAIIDRKPLRTRPDDGRMLHTQSTVNGLAIESLVGVVGYYEHGFQIVAFAPRTSFASVEAELRSIVESFKPPTDEKPGAPDDCEPNPVTRVDGAAQKYVLTPPGEGWFLRTAQAAKQDNELADRWIVRPDKGAHILVIAEEAPGAVIDPDKYADAIADNIKTNLRGEVLSRSASTSQPKTGRILHAKATVEGAQFEYLYGLFAEGPRAFQVIAFSHAESFGKLEADFQKAIEAFKMPGS
;
A
#
# COMPACT_ATOMS: atom_id res chain seq x y z
N MET A 1 -9.71 86.18 -52.88
CA MET A 1 -9.25 87.19 -51.92
C MET A 1 -7.86 86.77 -51.47
N THR A 2 -6.86 87.33 -52.13
CA THR A 2 -5.42 87.12 -51.90
C THR A 2 -4.94 88.14 -50.87
N ASN A 3 -4.45 87.69 -49.72
CA ASN A 3 -3.76 88.54 -48.74
C ASN A 3 -2.24 88.33 -48.85
N PRO A 4 -1.45 89.38 -48.59
CA PRO A 4 -0.12 89.57 -49.16
C PRO A 4 1.00 88.97 -48.32
N ASP A 5 2.16 88.82 -48.98
CA ASP A 5 3.44 88.42 -48.40
C ASP A 5 3.84 89.23 -47.15
N PRO A 6 4.42 88.59 -46.12
CA PRO A 6 5.00 89.28 -44.98
C PRO A 6 6.29 90.01 -45.36
N THR A 7 6.36 91.26 -44.90
CA THR A 7 7.47 92.21 -45.01
C THR A 7 8.76 91.62 -44.39
N PRO A 8 9.95 91.87 -44.97
CA PRO A 8 11.21 91.35 -44.43
C PRO A 8 11.57 92.02 -43.09
N GLU A 9 11.78 91.20 -42.05
CA GLU A 9 12.30 91.66 -40.76
C GLU A 9 13.74 92.15 -40.89
N GLN A 10 14.01 93.28 -40.25
CA GLN A 10 15.30 93.98 -40.23
C GLN A 10 16.39 93.17 -39.52
N PRO A 11 17.67 93.34 -39.91
CA PRO A 11 18.78 92.70 -39.22
C PRO A 11 18.88 93.20 -37.78
N PHE A 12 18.88 92.26 -36.84
CA PHE A 12 19.08 92.52 -35.41
C PHE A 12 20.36 93.34 -35.20
N ASN A 13 20.16 94.50 -34.58
CA ASN A 13 21.19 95.41 -34.10
C ASN A 13 22.01 94.68 -33.02
N THR A 14 23.23 94.26 -33.36
CA THR A 14 24.18 93.63 -32.42
C THR A 14 24.69 94.69 -31.45
N ASN A 15 24.11 94.68 -30.25
CA ASN A 15 24.50 95.55 -29.16
C ASN A 15 25.93 95.21 -28.71
N ALA A 16 26.91 96.03 -29.10
CA ALA A 16 28.35 95.82 -28.90
C ALA A 16 28.82 95.92 -27.43
N TYR A 17 27.89 96.00 -26.47
CA TYR A 17 28.16 96.06 -25.03
C TYR A 17 27.45 94.97 -24.21
N ALA A 18 26.97 93.89 -24.84
CA ALA A 18 26.49 92.73 -24.07
C ALA A 18 27.68 92.01 -23.41
N PRO A 19 27.69 91.84 -22.07
CA PRO A 19 28.72 91.06 -21.39
C PRO A 19 28.71 89.61 -21.92
N PRO A 20 29.85 88.90 -21.92
CA PRO A 20 29.91 87.54 -22.42
C PRO A 20 28.84 86.69 -21.72
N THR A 21 27.89 86.16 -22.49
CA THR A 21 26.89 85.22 -22.00
C THR A 21 27.62 84.11 -21.29
N ALA A 22 27.44 84.03 -19.97
CA ALA A 22 27.88 82.88 -19.20
C ALA A 22 27.38 81.62 -19.92
N PRO A 23 28.21 80.58 -20.07
CA PRO A 23 27.78 79.34 -20.70
C PRO A 23 26.48 78.89 -20.03
N MET A 24 25.42 78.71 -20.82
CA MET A 24 24.13 78.21 -20.34
C MET A 24 24.41 76.96 -19.51
N GLN A 25 24.20 77.06 -18.20
CA GLN A 25 24.32 75.93 -17.30
C GLN A 25 23.29 74.90 -17.81
N PRO A 26 23.71 73.68 -18.21
CA PRO A 26 22.79 72.67 -18.70
C PRO A 26 21.69 72.49 -17.66
N ALA A 27 20.43 72.50 -18.13
CA ALA A 27 19.27 72.37 -17.26
C ALA A 27 19.51 71.21 -16.27
N PRO A 28 19.28 71.40 -14.96
CA PRO A 28 19.46 70.33 -14.00
C PRO A 28 18.67 69.11 -14.49
N PRO A 29 19.27 67.90 -14.48
CA PRO A 29 18.61 66.72 -14.98
C PRO A 29 17.25 66.57 -14.28
N PRO A 30 16.19 66.18 -15.01
CA PRO A 30 14.86 66.05 -14.44
C PRO A 30 14.95 65.17 -13.19
N VAL A 31 14.40 65.68 -12.08
CA VAL A 31 14.32 64.96 -10.81
C VAL A 31 13.55 63.67 -11.09
N VAL A 32 14.27 62.54 -11.18
CA VAL A 32 13.66 61.24 -11.42
C VAL A 32 12.79 60.95 -10.18
N PRO A 33 11.46 60.77 -10.34
CA PRO A 33 10.60 60.59 -9.18
C PRO A 33 11.07 59.38 -8.37
N TYR A 34 11.44 59.66 -7.12
CA TYR A 34 11.90 58.67 -6.13
C TYR A 34 10.75 57.77 -5.63
N GLU A 35 9.58 57.88 -6.25
CA GLU A 35 8.40 57.08 -5.92
C GLU A 35 8.37 55.75 -6.67
N ALA A 36 8.01 54.67 -5.98
CA ALA A 36 7.82 53.35 -6.59
C ALA A 36 6.76 53.40 -7.71
N THR A 37 7.04 52.73 -8.83
CA THR A 37 6.11 52.64 -9.97
C THR A 37 4.87 51.82 -9.60
N LEU A 38 3.82 51.88 -10.42
CA LEU A 38 2.61 51.08 -10.18
C LEU A 38 2.93 49.57 -10.13
N GLY A 39 3.76 49.08 -11.05
CA GLY A 39 4.21 47.67 -11.05
C GLY A 39 4.93 47.30 -9.76
N GLN A 40 5.84 48.14 -9.28
CA GLN A 40 6.58 47.92 -8.03
C GLN A 40 5.66 47.92 -6.81
N ARG A 41 4.63 48.78 -6.78
CA ARG A 41 3.61 48.79 -5.72
C ARG A 41 2.78 47.52 -5.73
N ILE A 42 2.39 47.03 -6.91
CA ILE A 42 1.70 45.75 -7.06
C ILE A 42 2.59 44.61 -6.56
N ALA A 43 3.87 44.57 -6.96
CA ALA A 43 4.82 43.58 -6.44
C ALA A 43 4.91 43.63 -4.90
N GLY A 44 4.88 44.84 -4.31
CA GLY A 44 4.82 45.00 -2.86
C GLY A 44 3.59 44.35 -2.21
N ALA A 45 2.40 44.50 -2.82
CA ALA A 45 1.20 43.79 -2.36
C ALA A 45 1.33 42.27 -2.50
N LEU A 46 1.89 41.78 -3.62
CA LEU A 46 2.08 40.35 -3.87
C LEU A 46 3.11 39.72 -2.91
N LEU A 47 4.16 40.45 -2.52
CA LEU A 47 5.10 39.99 -1.48
C LEU A 47 4.41 39.79 -0.13
N ILE A 48 3.52 40.71 0.27
CA ILE A 48 2.71 40.55 1.49
C ILE A 48 1.79 39.34 1.37
N ALA A 49 1.10 39.18 0.23
CA ALA A 49 0.24 38.01 -0.01
C ALA A 49 1.03 36.69 0.05
N ASN A 50 2.22 36.65 -0.54
CA ASN A 50 3.14 35.50 -0.48
C ASN A 50 3.54 35.19 0.96
N ALA A 51 3.90 36.21 1.75
CA ALA A 51 4.24 36.04 3.15
C ALA A 51 3.09 35.47 3.98
N ILE A 52 1.84 35.87 3.69
CA ILE A 52 0.65 35.29 4.32
C ILE A 52 0.49 33.82 3.95
N ILE A 53 0.62 33.47 2.66
CA ILE A 53 0.55 32.08 2.18
C ILE A 53 1.60 31.21 2.88
N VAL A 54 2.86 31.64 2.88
CA VAL A 54 3.96 30.94 3.56
C VAL A 54 3.70 30.82 5.07
N GLY A 55 3.14 31.86 5.69
CA GLY A 55 2.74 31.83 7.11
C GLY A 55 1.64 30.82 7.40
N LEU A 56 0.66 30.68 6.50
CA LEU A 56 -0.38 29.65 6.59
C LEU A 56 0.19 28.24 6.40
N GLU A 57 1.07 28.05 5.40
CA GLU A 57 1.77 26.78 5.19
C GLU A 57 2.57 26.35 6.43
N LEU A 58 3.29 27.29 7.04
CA LEU A 58 4.02 27.10 8.30
C LEU A 58 3.13 26.69 9.47
N ALA A 59 1.94 27.27 9.58
CA ALA A 59 1.01 27.00 10.67
C ALA A 59 0.29 25.64 10.51
N ILE A 60 0.12 25.18 9.26
CA ILE A 60 -0.72 24.02 8.92
C ILE A 60 0.11 22.77 8.68
N ILE A 61 1.27 22.87 8.02
CA ILE A 61 2.08 21.72 7.62
C ILE A 61 3.04 21.35 8.77
N PRO A 62 2.84 20.20 9.44
CA PRO A 62 3.63 19.81 10.61
C PRO A 62 5.11 19.60 10.29
N ALA A 63 5.97 19.93 11.26
CA ALA A 63 7.42 19.78 11.16
C ALA A 63 7.80 18.37 10.67
N ASP A 64 8.74 18.27 9.71
CA ASP A 64 9.27 16.95 9.35
C ASP A 64 10.06 16.44 10.57
N PRO A 65 9.62 15.36 11.22
CA PRO A 65 10.27 14.88 12.44
C PRO A 65 11.70 14.37 12.20
N THR A 66 12.09 14.19 10.93
CA THR A 66 13.42 13.68 10.55
C THR A 66 14.45 14.79 10.30
N SER A 67 14.05 16.07 10.20
CA SER A 67 14.98 17.18 9.99
C SER A 67 15.75 17.48 11.29
N LYS A 68 16.99 16.98 11.40
CA LYS A 68 17.84 17.17 12.59
C LYS A 68 18.58 18.51 12.59
N ASN A 69 18.72 19.21 11.45
CA ASN A 69 19.28 20.57 11.42
C ASN A 69 18.22 21.66 11.12
N PRO A 70 18.32 22.84 11.76
CA PRO A 70 17.53 24.02 11.40
C PRO A 70 17.83 24.54 9.97
N PHE A 71 18.93 24.10 9.35
CA PHE A 71 19.26 24.37 7.95
C PHE A 71 18.70 23.34 6.96
N ASP A 72 18.16 22.20 7.42
CA ASP A 72 17.57 21.18 6.53
C ASP A 72 16.17 21.59 6.05
N SER A 73 15.55 22.58 6.70
CA SER A 73 14.26 23.17 6.29
C SER A 73 14.35 24.69 6.15
N PRO A 74 15.14 25.26 5.21
CA PRO A 74 15.22 26.72 5.01
C PRO A 74 13.85 27.37 4.73
N GLY A 75 12.89 26.58 4.22
CA GLY A 75 11.50 27.00 4.00
C GLY A 75 10.67 27.20 5.27
N ARG A 76 11.17 26.83 6.46
CA ARG A 76 10.46 27.00 7.74
C ARG A 76 10.87 28.22 8.56
N SER A 77 11.76 29.06 8.04
CA SER A 77 12.07 30.32 8.71
C SER A 77 10.93 31.32 8.51
N VAL A 78 10.48 31.95 9.60
CA VAL A 78 9.52 33.07 9.54
C VAL A 78 10.20 34.33 8.99
N LEU A 79 11.54 34.38 9.02
CA LEU A 79 12.32 35.56 8.66
C LEU A 79 12.14 36.01 7.20
N PRO A 80 12.18 35.12 6.18
CA PRO A 80 11.84 35.49 4.81
C PRO A 80 10.45 36.13 4.66
N ALA A 81 9.43 35.63 5.36
CA ALA A 81 8.09 36.18 5.31
C ALA A 81 8.05 37.61 5.92
N LEU A 82 8.75 37.84 7.04
CA LEU A 82 8.87 39.17 7.64
C LEU A 82 9.62 40.16 6.73
N ILE A 83 10.67 39.70 6.05
CA ILE A 83 11.41 40.50 5.05
C ILE A 83 10.48 40.88 3.90
N ASP A 84 9.71 39.92 3.37
CA ASP A 84 8.74 40.16 2.29
C ASP A 84 7.66 41.18 2.70
N VAL A 85 7.15 41.10 3.94
CA VAL A 85 6.21 42.09 4.48
C VAL A 85 6.85 43.47 4.59
N GLY A 86 8.06 43.56 5.13
CA GLY A 86 8.78 44.84 5.27
C GLY A 86 9.05 45.51 3.94
N ILE A 87 9.56 44.75 2.95
CA ILE A 87 9.75 45.23 1.58
C ILE A 87 8.41 45.64 0.97
N GLY A 88 7.37 44.82 1.13
CA GLY A 88 6.05 45.07 0.58
C GLY A 88 5.42 46.37 1.08
N ILE A 89 5.44 46.60 2.40
CA ILE A 89 4.94 47.84 3.03
C ILE A 89 5.70 49.06 2.52
N ALA A 90 7.04 48.98 2.43
CA ALA A 90 7.86 50.08 1.94
C ALA A 90 7.56 50.42 0.48
N LEU A 91 7.41 49.43 -0.41
CA LEU A 91 7.04 49.64 -1.80
C LEU A 91 5.62 50.22 -1.93
N LEU A 92 4.65 49.74 -1.16
CA LEU A 92 3.29 50.27 -1.13
C LEU A 92 3.23 51.73 -0.65
N SER A 93 4.11 52.08 0.30
CA SER A 93 4.33 53.45 0.79
C SER A 93 5.13 54.31 -0.20
N LYS A 94 5.31 53.84 -1.44
CA LYS A 94 6.04 54.47 -2.55
C LYS A 94 7.55 54.62 -2.33
N SER A 95 8.14 54.00 -1.31
CA SER A 95 9.58 54.09 -1.09
C SER A 95 10.36 53.20 -2.07
N LYS A 96 11.25 53.81 -2.86
CA LYS A 96 12.18 53.07 -3.74
C LYS A 96 13.44 52.57 -3.05
N SER A 97 13.70 52.95 -1.79
CA SER A 97 14.96 52.59 -1.11
C SER A 97 15.17 51.08 -0.97
N VAL A 98 14.08 50.31 -0.90
CA VAL A 98 14.09 48.84 -0.77
C VAL A 98 14.06 48.11 -2.11
N LEU A 99 13.90 48.82 -3.24
CA LEU A 99 13.75 48.20 -4.56
C LEU A 99 14.93 47.28 -4.95
N PRO A 100 16.21 47.68 -4.75
CA PRO A 100 17.34 46.79 -5.06
C PRO A 100 17.30 45.49 -4.26
N TRP A 101 16.88 45.56 -2.99
CA TRP A 101 16.72 44.39 -2.13
C TRP A 101 15.58 43.48 -2.59
N ALA A 102 14.45 44.06 -3.01
CA ALA A 102 13.33 43.30 -3.57
C ALA A 102 13.75 42.51 -4.83
N ILE A 103 14.48 43.16 -5.74
CA ILE A 103 15.00 42.54 -6.97
C ILE A 103 16.02 41.46 -6.64
N PHE A 104 16.99 41.76 -5.77
CA PHE A 104 18.01 40.80 -5.35
C PHE A 104 17.37 39.56 -4.73
N ARG A 105 16.41 39.73 -3.81
CA ARG A 105 15.66 38.61 -3.23
C ARG A 105 14.98 37.83 -4.35
N ALA A 106 14.16 38.44 -5.19
CA ALA A 106 13.39 37.71 -6.21
C ALA A 106 14.31 36.94 -7.18
N ALA A 107 15.44 37.53 -7.57
CA ALA A 107 16.45 36.90 -8.40
C ALA A 107 17.17 35.74 -7.67
N LEU A 108 17.52 35.91 -6.39
CA LEU A 108 18.08 34.84 -5.56
C LEU A 108 17.08 33.68 -5.42
N GLY A 109 15.80 34.01 -5.21
CA GLY A 109 14.65 33.10 -5.26
C GLY A 109 14.65 32.26 -6.54
N LEU A 110 14.75 32.95 -7.68
CA LEU A 110 14.71 32.33 -9.00
C LEU A 110 15.92 31.44 -9.26
N VAL A 111 17.13 31.85 -8.86
CA VAL A 111 18.35 31.09 -9.19
C VAL A 111 18.57 29.96 -8.20
N VAL A 112 18.63 30.29 -6.90
CA VAL A 112 19.05 29.34 -5.87
C VAL A 112 17.97 28.31 -5.61
N PHE A 113 16.73 28.72 -5.38
CA PHE A 113 15.68 27.77 -5.01
C PHE A 113 15.23 26.91 -6.19
N VAL A 114 15.20 27.44 -7.41
CA VAL A 114 14.92 26.62 -8.60
C VAL A 114 16.04 25.59 -8.80
N ALA A 115 17.32 25.99 -8.73
CA ALA A 115 18.42 25.04 -8.85
C ALA A 115 18.36 23.95 -7.77
N LEU A 116 18.08 24.31 -6.52
CA LEU A 116 17.90 23.35 -5.43
C LEU A 116 16.75 22.37 -5.71
N ARG A 117 15.59 22.84 -6.18
CA ARG A 117 14.45 21.97 -6.52
C ARG A 117 14.73 21.06 -7.70
N LEU A 118 15.44 21.55 -8.72
CA LEU A 118 15.88 20.72 -9.85
C LEU A 118 16.86 19.62 -9.40
N VAL A 119 17.81 19.94 -8.53
CA VAL A 119 18.73 18.94 -7.94
C VAL A 119 17.99 17.90 -7.11
N GLN A 120 16.90 18.29 -6.44
CA GLN A 120 16.01 17.38 -5.72
C GLN A 120 15.09 16.57 -6.63
N GLY A 121 15.08 16.83 -7.94
CA GLY A 121 14.17 16.20 -8.90
C GLY A 121 12.73 16.69 -8.82
N ASP A 122 12.46 17.76 -8.05
CA ASP A 122 11.12 18.32 -7.87
C ASP A 122 10.83 19.38 -8.94
N MET A 123 10.54 18.90 -10.15
CA MET A 123 10.23 19.74 -11.31
C MET A 123 9.02 20.63 -11.07
N PHE A 124 8.02 20.15 -10.32
CA PHE A 124 6.81 20.92 -10.05
C PHE A 124 7.13 22.14 -9.17
N LEU A 125 7.78 21.94 -8.02
CA LEU A 125 8.15 23.07 -7.17
C LEU A 125 9.16 24.01 -7.83
N ALA A 126 10.04 23.50 -8.71
CA ALA A 126 10.92 24.32 -9.52
C ALA A 126 10.13 25.26 -10.45
N VAL A 127 9.11 24.75 -11.15
CA VAL A 127 8.22 25.56 -12.02
C VAL A 127 7.43 26.59 -11.21
N MET A 128 6.87 26.19 -10.07
CA MET A 128 6.15 27.12 -9.19
C MET A 128 7.06 28.24 -8.66
N GLN A 129 8.30 27.91 -8.30
CA GLN A 129 9.31 28.89 -7.86
C GLN A 129 9.69 29.84 -9.01
N MET A 130 9.84 29.34 -10.24
CA MET A 130 10.05 30.19 -11.41
C MET A 130 8.86 31.12 -11.67
N ALA A 131 7.63 30.63 -11.53
CA ALA A 131 6.42 31.44 -11.71
C ALA A 131 6.34 32.58 -10.69
N VAL A 132 6.53 32.30 -9.39
CA VAL A 132 6.47 33.33 -8.35
C VAL A 132 7.62 34.32 -8.47
N SER A 133 8.87 33.88 -8.60
CA SER A 133 10.00 34.80 -8.73
C SER A 133 9.98 35.59 -10.04
N GLY A 134 9.64 34.93 -11.15
CA GLY A 134 9.49 35.56 -12.46
C GLY A 134 8.38 36.61 -12.46
N SER A 135 7.25 36.33 -11.82
CA SER A 135 6.15 37.29 -11.66
C SER A 135 6.59 38.58 -10.94
N LEU A 136 7.37 38.44 -9.86
CA LEU A 136 7.89 39.56 -9.10
C LEU A 136 8.92 40.35 -9.90
N LEU A 137 9.86 39.69 -10.59
CA LEU A 137 10.86 40.38 -11.42
C LEU A 137 10.22 41.14 -12.59
N LEU A 138 9.18 40.59 -13.21
CA LEU A 138 8.40 41.26 -14.25
C LEU A 138 7.79 42.58 -13.76
N LEU A 139 7.46 42.68 -12.48
CA LEU A 139 6.86 43.85 -11.86
C LEU A 139 7.89 44.83 -11.26
N LEU A 140 9.01 44.32 -10.74
CA LEU A 140 10.01 45.10 -10.03
C LEU A 140 11.02 45.80 -10.96
N ILE A 141 11.41 45.17 -12.07
CA ILE A 141 12.47 45.68 -12.95
C ILE A 141 11.96 46.82 -13.85
N GLY A 142 12.43 48.03 -13.60
CA GLY A 142 12.09 49.22 -14.39
C GLY A 142 10.64 49.68 -14.20
N ASP A 143 10.13 50.43 -15.17
CA ASP A 143 8.72 50.80 -15.22
C ASP A 143 7.93 49.74 -16.01
N ALA A 144 7.14 48.94 -15.30
CA ALA A 144 6.42 47.83 -15.90
C ALA A 144 5.25 48.35 -16.75
N SER A 145 5.28 48.04 -18.05
CA SER A 145 4.16 48.32 -18.95
C SER A 145 2.90 47.55 -18.54
N LYS A 146 1.72 48.02 -18.97
CA LYS A 146 0.43 47.35 -18.67
C LYS A 146 0.43 45.85 -18.99
N PRO A 147 0.98 45.37 -20.13
CA PRO A 147 1.09 43.93 -20.40
C PRO A 147 1.97 43.19 -19.40
N ARG A 148 3.13 43.76 -19.02
CA ARG A 148 4.02 43.15 -18.00
C ARG A 148 3.32 43.06 -16.65
N ILE A 149 2.56 44.09 -16.27
CA ILE A 149 1.76 44.09 -15.04
C ILE A 149 0.72 42.98 -15.08
N ALA A 150 -0.03 42.85 -16.18
CA ALA A 150 -1.05 41.82 -16.34
C ALA A 150 -0.45 40.40 -16.25
N VAL A 151 0.63 40.13 -17.01
CA VAL A 151 1.29 38.81 -17.01
C VAL A 151 1.88 38.47 -15.65
N GLY A 152 2.61 39.41 -15.03
CA GLY A 152 3.17 39.21 -13.69
C GLY A 152 2.07 38.91 -12.66
N SER A 153 1.00 39.70 -12.64
CA SER A 153 -0.10 39.49 -11.70
C SER A 153 -0.82 38.16 -11.94
N ALA A 154 -1.02 37.75 -13.21
CA ALA A 154 -1.65 36.49 -13.54
C ALA A 154 -0.80 35.27 -13.13
N LEU A 155 0.51 35.29 -13.39
CA LEU A 155 1.42 34.22 -12.97
C LEU A 155 1.43 34.05 -11.44
N PHE A 156 1.50 35.17 -10.71
CA PHE A 156 1.41 35.12 -9.26
C PHE A 156 0.04 34.62 -8.79
N GLY A 157 -1.05 35.07 -9.42
CA GLY A 157 -2.40 34.64 -9.09
C GLY A 157 -2.60 33.14 -9.25
N ILE A 158 -2.06 32.55 -10.33
CA ILE A 158 -2.06 31.09 -10.55
C ILE A 158 -1.25 30.38 -9.45
N TYR A 159 -0.04 30.89 -9.14
CA TYR A 159 0.77 30.35 -8.04
C TYR A 159 0.01 30.39 -6.71
N GLY A 160 -0.55 31.54 -6.35
CA GLY A 160 -1.28 31.72 -5.10
C GLY A 160 -2.50 30.82 -5.01
N LEU A 161 -3.25 30.66 -6.11
CA LEU A 161 -4.39 29.74 -6.16
C LEU A 161 -3.95 28.30 -5.92
N LEU A 162 -2.89 27.84 -6.59
CA LEU A 162 -2.36 26.48 -6.43
C LEU A 162 -1.84 26.24 -5.01
N SER A 163 -1.15 27.20 -4.41
CA SER A 163 -0.71 27.13 -3.01
C SER A 163 -1.91 27.05 -2.05
N LEU A 164 -2.94 27.87 -2.25
CA LEU A 164 -4.16 27.81 -1.43
C LEU A 164 -4.91 26.47 -1.59
N VAL A 165 -4.93 25.90 -2.79
CA VAL A 165 -5.45 24.54 -3.02
C VAL A 165 -4.62 23.51 -2.27
N GLY A 166 -3.29 23.59 -2.29
CA GLY A 166 -2.40 22.71 -1.54
C GLY A 166 -2.62 22.81 -0.03
N ILE A 167 -2.73 24.02 0.52
CA ILE A 167 -3.07 24.26 1.93
C ILE A 167 -4.45 23.64 2.25
N GLY A 168 -5.45 23.91 1.41
CA GLY A 168 -6.78 23.34 1.55
C GLY A 168 -6.78 21.81 1.54
N ALA A 169 -5.94 21.20 0.69
CA ALA A 169 -5.77 19.75 0.65
C ALA A 169 -5.17 19.19 1.95
N THR A 170 -4.16 19.85 2.51
CA THR A 170 -3.57 19.46 3.81
C THR A 170 -4.60 19.51 4.95
N VAL A 171 -5.45 20.55 4.98
CA VAL A 171 -6.47 20.71 6.04
C VAL A 171 -7.63 19.73 5.85
N THR A 172 -8.11 19.56 4.63
CA THR A 172 -9.34 18.80 4.35
C THR A 172 -9.08 17.33 4.03
N GLY A 173 -7.83 16.94 3.77
CA GLY A 173 -7.46 15.64 3.23
C GLY A 173 -7.89 15.42 1.77
N LYS A 174 -8.31 16.49 1.05
CA LYS A 174 -8.81 16.39 -0.33
C LYS A 174 -7.92 17.13 -1.31
N ASN A 175 -7.29 16.43 -2.24
CA ASN A 175 -6.42 17.02 -3.25
C ASN A 175 -7.00 16.89 -4.67
N PRO A 176 -7.75 17.88 -5.17
CA PRO A 176 -8.38 17.81 -6.49
C PRO A 176 -7.36 17.78 -7.65
N LEU A 177 -6.11 18.15 -7.41
CA LEU A 177 -5.06 18.20 -8.43
C LEU A 177 -4.17 16.96 -8.44
N ALA A 178 -4.24 16.11 -7.41
CA ALA A 178 -3.37 14.95 -7.28
C ALA A 178 -3.45 14.02 -8.48
N SER A 179 -4.66 13.73 -8.98
CA SER A 179 -4.82 12.86 -10.15
C SER A 179 -4.16 13.45 -11.39
N VAL A 180 -4.31 14.76 -11.64
CA VAL A 180 -3.71 15.41 -12.81
C VAL A 180 -2.18 15.39 -12.72
N ILE A 181 -1.64 15.69 -11.55
CA ILE A 181 -0.18 15.72 -11.32
C ILE A 181 0.41 14.32 -11.47
N GLN A 182 -0.19 13.30 -10.86
CA GLN A 182 0.30 11.92 -10.91
C GLN A 182 0.14 11.30 -12.31
N SER A 183 -0.94 11.61 -13.04
CA SER A 183 -1.07 11.21 -14.45
C SER A 183 -0.04 11.90 -15.34
N ALA A 184 0.17 13.21 -15.19
CA ALA A 184 1.14 13.96 -15.97
C ALA A 184 2.60 13.53 -15.72
N SER A 185 2.90 13.00 -14.53
CA SER A 185 4.22 12.44 -14.20
C SER A 185 4.39 10.97 -14.59
N GLY A 186 3.39 10.35 -15.24
CA GLY A 186 3.46 8.94 -15.67
C GLY A 186 3.39 7.94 -14.51
N GLN A 187 2.87 8.34 -13.35
CA GLN A 187 2.75 7.46 -12.18
C GLN A 187 1.48 6.61 -12.18
N LEU A 188 0.49 6.99 -12.99
CA LEU A 188 -0.82 6.33 -13.08
C LEU A 188 -1.03 5.73 -14.46
N GLU A 189 -1.69 4.57 -14.49
CA GLU A 189 -2.32 4.05 -15.70
C GLU A 189 -3.44 5.00 -16.17
N SER A 190 -3.70 5.03 -17.48
CA SER A 190 -4.65 5.98 -18.09
C SER A 190 -6.10 5.68 -17.72
N GLU A 191 -6.45 4.41 -17.61
CA GLU A 191 -7.81 3.95 -17.36
C GLU A 191 -8.12 3.81 -15.86
N PRO A 192 -9.41 3.93 -15.46
CA PRO A 192 -9.84 3.50 -14.15
C PRO A 192 -9.50 2.04 -13.87
N ALA A 193 -9.14 1.74 -12.62
CA ALA A 193 -8.64 0.42 -12.24
C ALA A 193 -9.67 -0.71 -12.45
N GLY A 194 -10.95 -0.46 -12.16
CA GLY A 194 -12.02 -1.45 -12.36
C GLY A 194 -11.73 -2.78 -11.65
N VAL A 195 -11.49 -3.84 -12.42
CA VAL A 195 -11.01 -5.15 -11.93
C VAL A 195 -9.51 -5.25 -12.19
N VAL A 196 -8.76 -5.54 -11.13
CA VAL A 196 -7.31 -5.59 -11.15
C VAL A 196 -6.88 -7.03 -10.96
N THR A 197 -6.09 -7.54 -11.91
CA THR A 197 -5.47 -8.86 -11.82
C THR A 197 -4.01 -8.70 -11.39
N GLY A 198 -3.58 -9.51 -10.42
CA GLY A 198 -2.18 -9.55 -9.99
C GLY A 198 -1.23 -9.97 -11.10
N GLU A 199 0.04 -9.58 -10.98
CA GLU A 199 1.07 -9.84 -12.00
C GLU A 199 1.92 -11.06 -11.63
N GLU A 200 2.31 -11.17 -10.38
CA GLU A 200 3.10 -12.28 -9.82
C GLU A 200 2.24 -13.50 -9.47
N SER A 201 0.96 -13.27 -9.19
CA SER A 201 -0.04 -14.31 -8.98
C SER A 201 -1.40 -13.80 -9.44
N HIS A 202 -2.17 -14.59 -10.18
CA HIS A 202 -3.39 -14.13 -10.87
C HIS A 202 -4.61 -13.99 -9.95
N TYR A 203 -4.44 -13.39 -8.77
CA TYR A 203 -5.55 -12.97 -7.91
C TYR A 203 -6.32 -11.82 -8.55
N GLN A 204 -7.52 -11.55 -8.04
CA GLN A 204 -8.35 -10.42 -8.48
C GLN A 204 -8.80 -9.52 -7.32
N LEU A 205 -8.85 -8.22 -7.58
CA LEU A 205 -9.49 -7.19 -6.76
C LEU A 205 -10.46 -6.38 -7.61
N THR A 206 -11.52 -5.87 -6.99
CA THR A 206 -12.49 -4.97 -7.66
C THR A 206 -12.56 -3.64 -6.93
N THR A 207 -12.45 -2.56 -7.69
CA THR A 207 -12.61 -1.20 -7.18
C THR A 207 -14.08 -0.76 -7.21
N PRO A 208 -14.54 0.00 -6.20
CA PRO A 208 -15.96 0.35 -6.06
C PRO A 208 -16.38 1.53 -6.95
N SER A 209 -15.44 2.25 -7.57
CA SER A 209 -15.72 3.40 -8.42
C SER A 209 -14.62 3.67 -9.44
N ASP A 210 -14.93 4.50 -10.42
CA ASP A 210 -14.01 5.00 -11.45
C ASP A 210 -13.01 6.05 -10.94
N LYS A 211 -12.96 6.33 -9.63
CA LYS A 211 -11.98 7.25 -9.03
C LYS A 211 -10.66 6.57 -8.68
N TRP A 212 -10.69 5.24 -8.59
CA TRP A 212 -9.50 4.44 -8.33
C TRP A 212 -8.66 4.28 -9.60
N ARG A 213 -7.36 4.44 -9.44
CA ARG A 213 -6.36 4.32 -10.51
C ARG A 213 -5.32 3.30 -10.10
N LEU A 214 -4.81 2.55 -11.07
CA LEU A 214 -3.65 1.69 -10.87
C LEU A 214 -2.39 2.55 -11.05
N ARG A 215 -1.41 2.40 -10.16
CA ARG A 215 -0.09 2.99 -10.36
C ARG A 215 0.68 2.14 -11.38
N THR A 216 1.50 2.80 -12.19
CA THR A 216 2.41 2.07 -13.10
C THR A 216 3.35 1.17 -12.31
N ARG A 217 3.75 0.04 -12.91
CA ARG A 217 4.64 -0.94 -12.26
C ARG A 217 5.93 -0.30 -11.74
N GLU A 218 6.56 0.55 -12.56
CA GLU A 218 7.78 1.26 -12.19
C GLU A 218 7.55 2.15 -10.97
N SER A 219 6.46 2.92 -10.97
CA SER A 219 6.14 3.79 -9.84
C SER A 219 5.80 3.02 -8.56
N ALA A 220 5.09 1.89 -8.66
CA ALA A 220 4.74 1.07 -7.51
C ALA A 220 5.98 0.41 -6.89
N LYS A 221 6.84 -0.22 -7.72
CA LYS A 221 8.05 -0.91 -7.24
C LYS A 221 9.15 0.04 -6.75
N LYS A 222 9.19 1.28 -7.25
CA LYS A 222 10.08 2.32 -6.72
C LYS A 222 9.82 2.62 -5.24
N ASP A 223 8.54 2.67 -4.86
CA ASP A 223 8.14 3.04 -3.49
C ASP A 223 8.04 1.81 -2.56
N ASN A 224 7.64 0.65 -3.10
CA ASN A 224 7.63 -0.62 -2.39
C ASN A 224 8.05 -1.77 -3.32
N PRO A 225 9.29 -2.29 -3.20
CA PRO A 225 9.78 -3.38 -4.07
C PRO A 225 8.95 -4.67 -4.04
N LEU A 226 8.20 -4.90 -2.94
CA LEU A 226 7.32 -6.07 -2.77
C LEU A 226 5.90 -5.86 -3.32
N ALA A 227 5.57 -4.66 -3.79
CA ALA A 227 4.26 -4.40 -4.36
C ALA A 227 4.10 -5.14 -5.69
N ASP A 228 3.09 -6.02 -5.75
CA ASP A 228 2.63 -6.62 -7.00
C ASP A 228 1.68 -5.66 -7.73
N ARG A 229 0.72 -5.10 -6.98
CA ARG A 229 -0.22 -4.07 -7.45
C ARG A 229 -0.35 -2.96 -6.43
N TRP A 230 -0.50 -1.72 -6.93
CA TRP A 230 -0.73 -0.55 -6.09
C TRP A 230 -1.83 0.33 -6.68
N LEU A 231 -2.99 0.34 -6.03
CA LEU A 231 -4.12 1.19 -6.36
C LEU A 231 -4.05 2.49 -5.55
N THR A 232 -4.46 3.59 -6.17
CA THR A 232 -4.54 4.88 -5.52
C THR A 232 -5.85 5.57 -5.88
N ARG A 233 -6.39 6.30 -4.92
CA ARG A 233 -7.44 7.26 -5.11
C ARG A 233 -6.86 8.65 -4.79
N PRO A 234 -6.30 9.34 -5.79
CA PRO A 234 -5.46 10.51 -5.56
C PRO A 234 -6.17 11.67 -4.86
N ASP A 235 -7.50 11.81 -5.05
CA ASP A 235 -8.26 12.92 -4.48
C ASP A 235 -8.32 12.90 -2.95
N VAL A 236 -8.10 11.74 -2.30
CA VAL A 236 -8.15 11.59 -0.84
C VAL A 236 -6.91 10.91 -0.25
N ASP A 237 -5.86 10.76 -1.07
CA ASP A 237 -4.59 10.10 -0.71
C ASP A 237 -4.80 8.69 -0.13
N ALA A 238 -5.75 7.95 -0.69
CA ALA A 238 -6.05 6.59 -0.27
C ALA A 238 -5.36 5.59 -1.18
N HIS A 239 -4.82 4.52 -0.59
CA HIS A 239 -3.99 3.55 -1.26
C HIS A 239 -4.43 2.13 -0.94
N VAL A 240 -4.25 1.21 -1.89
CA VAL A 240 -4.32 -0.23 -1.66
C VAL A 240 -3.09 -0.87 -2.29
N ILE A 241 -2.24 -1.47 -1.47
CA ILE A 241 -1.06 -2.21 -1.92
C ILE A 241 -1.36 -3.69 -1.76
N VAL A 242 -1.08 -4.48 -2.79
CA VAL A 242 -1.08 -5.94 -2.68
C VAL A 242 0.35 -6.43 -2.73
N ILE A 243 0.71 -7.21 -1.71
CA ILE A 243 1.93 -7.98 -1.65
C ILE A 243 1.52 -9.44 -1.79
N ALA A 244 2.06 -10.12 -2.79
CA ALA A 244 1.86 -11.54 -3.03
C ALA A 244 3.17 -12.26 -2.74
N GLU A 245 3.15 -13.22 -1.84
CA GLU A 245 4.30 -14.04 -1.46
C GLU A 245 4.00 -15.49 -1.79
N LYS A 246 5.00 -16.23 -2.27
CA LYS A 246 4.88 -17.66 -2.55
C LYS A 246 5.90 -18.45 -1.73
N VAL A 247 5.42 -19.46 -1.02
CA VAL A 247 6.21 -20.44 -0.28
C VAL A 247 6.01 -21.79 -0.94
N ALA A 248 6.86 -22.14 -1.90
CA ALA A 248 6.76 -23.39 -2.65
C ALA A 248 6.68 -24.60 -1.72
N GLY A 249 5.71 -25.50 -1.97
CA GLY A 249 5.46 -26.70 -1.18
C GLY A 249 4.98 -26.48 0.26
N GLY A 250 4.83 -25.22 0.71
CA GLY A 250 4.45 -24.87 2.08
C GLY A 250 3.03 -24.32 2.16
N MET A 251 2.31 -24.67 3.24
CA MET A 251 1.01 -24.07 3.52
C MET A 251 1.18 -22.76 4.29
N VAL A 252 0.62 -21.67 3.75
CA VAL A 252 0.59 -20.37 4.42
C VAL A 252 -0.65 -20.30 5.31
N MET A 253 -0.42 -20.39 6.62
CA MET A 253 -1.50 -20.26 7.61
C MET A 253 -1.87 -18.79 7.81
N PRO A 254 -3.16 -18.42 7.71
CA PRO A 254 -3.58 -17.02 7.75
C PRO A 254 -3.24 -16.34 9.08
N ASP A 255 -3.36 -17.02 10.22
CA ASP A 255 -3.03 -16.44 11.53
C ASP A 255 -1.53 -16.22 11.72
N ALA A 256 -0.70 -17.18 11.32
CA ALA A 256 0.76 -17.03 11.38
C ALA A 256 1.25 -15.89 10.48
N LEU A 257 0.70 -15.79 9.25
CA LEU A 257 0.99 -14.67 8.36
C LEU A 257 0.50 -13.34 8.96
N THR A 258 -0.68 -13.32 9.57
CA THR A 258 -1.24 -12.12 10.21
C THR A 258 -0.34 -11.62 11.34
N ASP A 259 0.18 -12.52 12.17
CA ASP A 259 1.09 -12.16 13.26
C ASP A 259 2.43 -11.62 12.71
N ALA A 260 2.96 -12.22 11.65
CA ALA A 260 4.15 -11.71 10.96
C ALA A 260 3.94 -10.30 10.37
N VAL A 261 2.77 -10.06 9.76
CA VAL A 261 2.38 -8.72 9.24
C VAL A 261 2.32 -7.70 10.37
N ILE A 262 1.71 -8.05 11.50
CA ILE A 262 1.63 -7.17 12.68
C ILE A 262 3.03 -6.83 13.19
N ASP A 263 3.91 -7.82 13.32
CA ASP A 263 5.26 -7.60 13.84
C ASP A 263 6.14 -6.78 12.90
N ASN A 264 5.99 -6.96 11.59
CA ASN A 264 6.63 -6.11 10.59
C ASN A 264 6.10 -4.66 10.66
N ALA A 265 4.78 -4.47 10.81
CA ALA A 265 4.19 -3.14 10.95
C ALA A 265 4.66 -2.41 12.21
N LYS A 266 4.79 -3.11 13.35
CA LYS A 266 5.36 -2.55 14.59
C LYS A 266 6.80 -2.07 14.39
N LYS A 267 7.62 -2.80 13.64
CA LYS A 267 9.02 -2.43 13.35
C LYS A 267 9.13 -1.25 12.40
N ALA A 268 8.22 -1.15 11.43
CA ALA A 268 8.23 -0.12 10.40
C ALA A 268 7.62 1.22 10.83
N SER A 269 6.95 1.28 12.00
CA SER A 269 6.22 2.46 12.45
C SER A 269 6.72 2.97 13.80
N THR A 270 6.61 4.28 14.01
CA THR A 270 6.98 4.93 15.28
C THR A 270 5.88 4.84 16.33
N GLN A 271 4.64 4.65 15.88
CA GLN A 271 3.45 4.39 16.69
C GLN A 271 2.63 3.34 15.95
N PHE A 272 2.12 2.34 16.68
CA PHE A 272 1.29 1.27 16.12
C PHE A 272 0.22 0.84 17.13
N ALA A 273 -1.02 0.75 16.68
CA ALA A 273 -2.13 0.24 17.46
C ALA A 273 -3.02 -0.65 16.58
N ILE A 274 -3.47 -1.77 17.14
CA ILE A 274 -4.52 -2.61 16.55
C ILE A 274 -5.85 -2.15 17.16
N ILE A 275 -6.78 -1.73 16.31
CA ILE A 275 -8.15 -1.36 16.69
C ILE A 275 -9.03 -2.61 16.72
N ASP A 276 -8.94 -3.44 15.67
CA ASP A 276 -9.76 -4.63 15.50
C ASP A 276 -8.98 -5.72 14.75
N ARG A 277 -9.25 -6.99 15.08
CA ARG A 277 -8.81 -8.18 14.37
C ARG A 277 -9.97 -9.16 14.32
N LYS A 278 -10.39 -9.51 13.11
CA LYS A 278 -11.51 -10.43 12.88
C LYS A 278 -11.29 -11.29 11.64
N PRO A 279 -12.02 -12.40 11.49
CA PRO A 279 -12.07 -13.13 10.23
C PRO A 279 -12.46 -12.20 9.08
N LEU A 280 -11.86 -12.39 7.90
CA LEU A 280 -12.25 -11.66 6.70
C LEU A 280 -13.65 -12.12 6.28
N ARG A 281 -14.62 -11.20 6.17
CA ARG A 281 -16.04 -11.56 5.99
C ARG A 281 -16.30 -12.48 4.79
N THR A 282 -15.62 -12.24 3.67
CA THR A 282 -15.77 -13.01 2.43
C THR A 282 -14.95 -14.31 2.42
N ARG A 283 -14.04 -14.46 3.38
CA ARG A 283 -13.06 -15.54 3.49
C ARG A 283 -12.73 -15.82 4.97
N PRO A 284 -13.72 -16.23 5.79
CA PRO A 284 -13.54 -16.26 7.25
C PRO A 284 -12.52 -17.32 7.70
N ASP A 285 -12.34 -18.37 6.90
CA ASP A 285 -11.48 -19.50 7.24
C ASP A 285 -10.01 -19.20 6.93
N ASP A 286 -9.77 -18.65 5.75
CA ASP A 286 -8.45 -18.48 5.15
C ASP A 286 -8.00 -17.01 5.09
N GLY A 287 -8.79 -16.11 5.69
CA GLY A 287 -8.51 -14.69 5.71
C GLY A 287 -8.73 -14.03 7.08
N ARG A 288 -7.94 -13.00 7.35
CA ARG A 288 -8.08 -12.10 8.51
C ARG A 288 -8.16 -10.65 8.03
N MET A 289 -8.96 -9.85 8.72
CA MET A 289 -9.06 -8.40 8.54
C MET A 289 -8.51 -7.74 9.80
N LEU A 290 -7.50 -6.90 9.63
CA LEU A 290 -6.97 -6.02 10.66
C LEU A 290 -7.43 -4.59 10.41
N HIS A 291 -7.80 -3.89 11.48
CA HIS A 291 -7.95 -2.44 11.47
C HIS A 291 -6.87 -1.86 12.37
N THR A 292 -5.99 -1.04 11.81
CA THR A 292 -4.81 -0.52 12.52
C THR A 292 -4.66 0.98 12.36
N GLN A 293 -4.00 1.59 13.34
CA GLN A 293 -3.50 2.95 13.28
C GLN A 293 -1.99 2.93 13.44
N SER A 294 -1.28 3.69 12.60
CA SER A 294 0.17 3.78 12.70
C SER A 294 0.72 5.13 12.25
N THR A 295 1.99 5.38 12.57
CA THR A 295 2.74 6.55 12.10
C THR A 295 3.99 6.09 11.35
N VAL A 296 3.98 6.28 10.03
CA VAL A 296 5.06 5.86 9.11
C VAL A 296 5.63 7.09 8.44
N ASN A 297 6.95 7.30 8.51
CA ASN A 297 7.62 8.50 7.96
C ASN A 297 6.97 9.83 8.40
N GLY A 298 6.52 9.89 9.67
CA GLY A 298 5.84 11.07 10.23
C GLY A 298 4.36 11.23 9.82
N LEU A 299 3.84 10.40 8.90
CA LEU A 299 2.46 10.42 8.48
C LEU A 299 1.60 9.51 9.36
N ALA A 300 0.59 10.08 10.01
CA ALA A 300 -0.42 9.33 10.76
C ALA A 300 -1.43 8.71 9.79
N ILE A 301 -1.37 7.39 9.65
CA ILE A 301 -2.25 6.61 8.77
C ILE A 301 -3.21 5.75 9.59
N GLU A 302 -4.30 5.39 8.94
CA GLU A 302 -5.24 4.38 9.39
C GLU A 302 -5.49 3.39 8.24
N SER A 303 -5.56 2.11 8.58
CA SER A 303 -5.46 1.03 7.59
C SER A 303 -6.44 -0.10 7.87
N LEU A 304 -6.97 -0.68 6.80
CA LEU A 304 -7.59 -2.00 6.74
C LEU A 304 -6.63 -2.95 6.04
N VAL A 305 -6.21 -4.01 6.71
CA VAL A 305 -5.30 -5.00 6.14
C VAL A 305 -6.00 -6.33 6.01
N GLY A 306 -6.22 -6.78 4.78
CA GLY A 306 -6.63 -8.15 4.50
C GLY A 306 -5.40 -9.04 4.41
N VAL A 307 -5.35 -10.09 5.22
CA VAL A 307 -4.31 -11.12 5.15
C VAL A 307 -4.99 -12.42 4.75
N VAL A 308 -4.58 -13.00 3.62
CA VAL A 308 -5.18 -14.24 3.09
C VAL A 308 -4.09 -15.27 2.86
N GLY A 309 -4.23 -16.43 3.51
CA GLY A 309 -3.39 -17.60 3.26
C GLY A 309 -4.12 -18.53 2.29
N TYR A 310 -3.54 -18.77 1.12
CA TYR A 310 -4.11 -19.62 0.09
C TYR A 310 -3.06 -20.60 -0.42
N TYR A 311 -3.01 -21.77 0.22
CA TYR A 311 -2.00 -22.79 -0.03
C TYR A 311 -0.57 -22.22 0.01
N GLU A 312 0.20 -22.32 -1.08
CA GLU A 312 1.56 -21.76 -1.22
C GLU A 312 1.60 -20.24 -1.22
N HIS A 313 0.45 -19.56 -1.30
CA HIS A 313 0.40 -18.12 -1.46
C HIS A 313 -0.04 -17.42 -0.19
N GLY A 314 0.73 -16.41 0.21
CA GLY A 314 0.34 -15.41 1.20
C GLY A 314 0.02 -14.10 0.52
N PHE A 315 -1.11 -13.50 0.85
CA PHE A 315 -1.50 -12.20 0.32
C PHE A 315 -1.68 -11.20 1.45
N GLN A 316 -1.08 -10.02 1.28
CA GLN A 316 -1.29 -8.86 2.14
C GLN A 316 -1.93 -7.75 1.31
N ILE A 317 -3.19 -7.41 1.59
CA ILE A 317 -3.94 -6.34 0.95
C ILE A 317 -3.99 -5.17 1.94
N VAL A 318 -3.02 -4.26 1.83
CA VAL A 318 -2.84 -3.12 2.74
C VAL A 318 -3.57 -1.91 2.18
N ALA A 319 -4.78 -1.65 2.67
CA ALA A 319 -5.63 -0.53 2.27
C ALA A 319 -5.57 0.58 3.32
N PHE A 320 -5.07 1.77 2.98
CA PHE A 320 -4.81 2.84 3.96
C PHE A 320 -5.06 4.24 3.40
N ALA A 321 -5.22 5.20 4.31
CA ALA A 321 -5.29 6.62 4.01
C ALA A 321 -4.76 7.43 5.21
N PRO A 322 -4.45 8.73 5.04
CA PRO A 322 -4.25 9.64 6.17
C PRO A 322 -5.44 9.59 7.12
N ARG A 323 -5.18 9.66 8.43
CA ARG A 323 -6.25 9.58 9.45
C ARG A 323 -7.33 10.64 9.27
N THR A 324 -6.99 11.80 8.69
CA THR A 324 -7.92 12.90 8.40
C THR A 324 -8.93 12.57 7.30
N SER A 325 -8.58 11.72 6.33
CA SER A 325 -9.46 11.33 5.21
C SER A 325 -10.01 9.91 5.34
N PHE A 326 -9.41 9.05 6.17
CA PHE A 326 -9.77 7.63 6.29
C PHE A 326 -11.26 7.38 6.48
N ALA A 327 -11.91 8.04 7.44
CA ALA A 327 -13.34 7.84 7.71
C ALA A 327 -14.24 8.09 6.49
N SER A 328 -13.82 8.98 5.57
CA SER A 328 -14.58 9.29 4.35
C SER A 328 -14.43 8.24 3.23
N VAL A 329 -13.41 7.39 3.31
CA VAL A 329 -13.06 6.39 2.29
C VAL A 329 -13.03 4.96 2.85
N GLU A 330 -13.22 4.76 4.16
CA GLU A 330 -13.17 3.46 4.83
C GLU A 330 -14.04 2.42 4.14
N ALA A 331 -15.29 2.77 3.80
CA ALA A 331 -16.22 1.85 3.14
C ALA A 331 -15.70 1.36 1.78
N GLU A 332 -15.05 2.24 1.00
CA GLU A 332 -14.43 1.88 -0.27
C GLU A 332 -13.20 1.00 -0.05
N LEU A 333 -12.31 1.37 0.88
CA LEU A 333 -11.13 0.56 1.24
C LEU A 333 -11.54 -0.86 1.67
N ARG A 334 -12.54 -0.96 2.56
CA ARG A 334 -13.09 -2.23 3.03
C ARG A 334 -13.65 -3.05 1.88
N SER A 335 -14.41 -2.42 0.98
CA SER A 335 -14.98 -3.08 -0.19
C SER A 335 -13.90 -3.65 -1.10
N ILE A 336 -12.78 -2.94 -1.29
CA ILE A 336 -11.66 -3.44 -2.10
C ILE A 336 -11.04 -4.65 -1.42
N VAL A 337 -10.68 -4.55 -0.14
CA VAL A 337 -10.06 -5.67 0.60
C VAL A 337 -10.96 -6.92 0.58
N GLU A 338 -12.26 -6.74 0.83
CA GLU A 338 -13.21 -7.86 0.86
C GLU A 338 -13.52 -8.43 -0.54
N SER A 339 -13.24 -7.69 -1.61
CA SER A 339 -13.41 -8.18 -3.00
C SER A 339 -12.34 -9.18 -3.44
N PHE A 340 -11.30 -9.39 -2.63
CA PHE A 340 -10.17 -10.24 -2.97
C PHE A 340 -10.58 -11.66 -3.34
N LYS A 341 -10.10 -12.14 -4.48
CA LYS A 341 -10.23 -13.51 -4.94
C LYS A 341 -8.85 -14.10 -5.20
N PRO A 342 -8.49 -15.25 -4.61
CA PRO A 342 -7.23 -15.91 -4.90
C PRO A 342 -7.19 -16.40 -6.35
N PRO A 343 -5.99 -16.77 -6.86
CA PRO A 343 -5.85 -17.38 -8.18
C PRO A 343 -6.72 -18.64 -8.31
N THR A 344 -7.37 -18.79 -9.46
CA THR A 344 -8.20 -19.98 -9.78
C THR A 344 -7.58 -20.87 -10.84
N ASP A 345 -6.56 -20.38 -11.52
CA ASP A 345 -5.85 -21.03 -12.62
C ASP A 345 -4.53 -21.69 -12.18
N GLU A 346 -4.00 -21.33 -11.02
CA GLU A 346 -2.85 -22.00 -10.41
C GLU A 346 -3.31 -23.25 -9.65
N LYS A 347 -2.85 -24.43 -10.09
CA LYS A 347 -3.02 -25.66 -9.34
C LYS A 347 -1.96 -25.75 -8.24
N PRO A 348 -2.33 -26.13 -7.01
CA PRO A 348 -1.38 -26.48 -5.97
C PRO A 348 -0.28 -27.40 -6.51
N GLY A 349 0.98 -26.98 -6.37
CA GLY A 349 2.12 -27.88 -6.59
C GLY A 349 2.10 -29.02 -5.59
N ALA A 350 2.68 -30.16 -5.94
CA ALA A 350 2.97 -31.19 -4.96
C ALA A 350 3.99 -30.63 -3.94
N PRO A 351 3.80 -30.84 -2.62
CA PRO A 351 4.83 -30.55 -1.65
C PRO A 351 6.13 -31.30 -1.99
N ASP A 352 7.29 -30.73 -1.61
CA ASP A 352 8.61 -31.31 -1.90
C ASP A 352 8.79 -32.73 -1.33
N ASP A 353 8.00 -33.08 -0.32
CA ASP A 353 8.02 -34.38 0.37
C ASP A 353 7.01 -35.38 -0.20
N CYS A 354 6.33 -35.03 -1.30
CA CYS A 354 5.31 -35.81 -1.98
C CYS A 354 5.71 -36.24 -3.40
N GLU A 355 5.07 -37.32 -3.85
CA GLU A 355 5.06 -37.71 -5.26
C GLU A 355 4.41 -36.59 -6.11
N PRO A 356 4.89 -36.33 -7.33
CA PRO A 356 4.56 -35.12 -8.09
C PRO A 356 3.12 -35.04 -8.59
N ASN A 357 2.39 -36.16 -8.64
CA ASN A 357 1.05 -36.23 -9.21
C ASN A 357 0.03 -36.63 -8.13
N PRO A 358 -1.19 -36.05 -8.17
CA PRO A 358 -2.27 -36.51 -7.32
C PRO A 358 -2.57 -37.99 -7.54
N VAL A 359 -2.80 -38.72 -6.45
CA VAL A 359 -3.14 -40.13 -6.48
C VAL A 359 -4.66 -40.32 -6.56
N THR A 360 -5.08 -41.32 -7.32
CA THR A 360 -6.48 -41.79 -7.39
C THR A 360 -6.67 -43.15 -6.71
N ARG A 361 -5.56 -43.81 -6.38
CA ARG A 361 -5.47 -45.10 -5.72
C ARG A 361 -4.12 -45.23 -5.04
N VAL A 362 -4.11 -45.80 -3.84
CA VAL A 362 -2.88 -46.12 -3.11
C VAL A 362 -2.90 -47.60 -2.74
N ASP A 363 -1.89 -48.31 -3.24
CA ASP A 363 -1.65 -49.70 -2.89
C ASP A 363 -0.62 -49.77 -1.74
N GLY A 364 -0.89 -50.64 -0.77
CA GLY A 364 -0.03 -50.83 0.41
C GLY A 364 1.39 -51.29 0.09
N ALA A 365 2.36 -50.85 0.87
CA ALA A 365 3.77 -51.21 0.69
C ALA A 365 4.13 -52.50 1.44
N ALA A 366 3.86 -52.52 2.74
CA ALA A 366 4.23 -53.60 3.65
C ALA A 366 3.23 -54.75 3.56
N GLN A 367 1.95 -54.44 3.39
CA GLN A 367 0.88 -55.42 3.26
C GLN A 367 -0.03 -55.05 2.08
N LYS A 368 -0.68 -56.04 1.48
CA LYS A 368 -1.64 -55.80 0.40
C LYS A 368 -2.89 -55.16 0.98
N TYR A 369 -3.24 -53.96 0.54
CA TYR A 369 -4.54 -53.31 0.74
C TYR A 369 -4.71 -52.23 -0.33
N VAL A 370 -5.91 -51.67 -0.41
CA VAL A 370 -6.19 -50.52 -1.29
C VAL A 370 -6.85 -49.41 -0.50
N LEU A 371 -6.29 -48.20 -0.59
CA LEU A 371 -6.91 -46.97 -0.14
C LEU A 371 -7.31 -46.14 -1.37
N THR A 372 -8.54 -45.64 -1.38
CA THR A 372 -9.03 -44.70 -2.40
C THR A 372 -9.17 -43.32 -1.78
N PRO A 373 -8.44 -42.30 -2.27
CA PRO A 373 -8.62 -40.93 -1.81
C PRO A 373 -10.06 -40.44 -2.02
N PRO A 374 -10.58 -39.56 -1.16
CA PRO A 374 -11.99 -39.17 -1.21
C PRO A 374 -12.34 -38.25 -2.39
N GLY A 375 -11.34 -37.65 -3.04
CA GLY A 375 -11.50 -36.78 -4.20
C GLY A 375 -10.16 -36.43 -4.86
N GLU A 376 -10.14 -35.37 -5.65
CA GLU A 376 -8.92 -34.85 -6.28
C GLU A 376 -8.04 -34.06 -5.29
N GLY A 377 -6.78 -33.82 -5.67
CA GLY A 377 -5.85 -32.98 -4.88
C GLY A 377 -5.12 -33.69 -3.74
N TRP A 378 -5.21 -35.02 -3.67
CA TRP A 378 -4.47 -35.82 -2.70
C TRP A 378 -3.15 -36.30 -3.29
N PHE A 379 -2.05 -36.05 -2.59
CA PHE A 379 -0.70 -36.45 -2.98
C PHE A 379 -0.18 -37.52 -2.04
N LEU A 380 0.56 -38.50 -2.56
CA LEU A 380 1.22 -39.51 -1.74
C LEU A 380 2.56 -38.95 -1.24
N ARG A 381 2.77 -38.92 0.07
CA ARG A 381 4.08 -38.60 0.65
C ARG A 381 5.09 -39.66 0.26
N THR A 382 6.32 -39.23 0.05
CA THR A 382 7.45 -40.16 -0.13
C THR A 382 7.60 -41.05 1.10
N ALA A 383 8.09 -42.28 0.91
CA ALA A 383 8.26 -43.22 2.02
C ALA A 383 9.21 -42.70 3.11
N GLN A 384 10.22 -41.92 2.72
CA GLN A 384 11.16 -41.30 3.65
C GLN A 384 10.45 -40.26 4.54
N ALA A 385 9.70 -39.33 3.94
CA ALA A 385 9.00 -38.28 4.67
C ALA A 385 7.91 -38.84 5.58
N ALA A 386 7.13 -39.81 5.09
CA ALA A 386 6.12 -40.47 5.92
C ALA A 386 6.72 -41.15 7.16
N LYS A 387 7.85 -41.85 7.01
CA LYS A 387 8.53 -42.54 8.11
C LYS A 387 9.27 -41.62 9.07
N GLN A 388 9.72 -40.46 8.59
CA GLN A 388 10.34 -39.45 9.43
C GLN A 388 9.36 -38.91 10.49
N ASP A 389 8.10 -38.70 10.10
CA ASP A 389 7.08 -38.18 10.99
C ASP A 389 6.35 -39.28 11.77
N ASN A 390 6.22 -40.47 11.20
CA ASN A 390 5.66 -41.63 11.88
C ASN A 390 6.32 -42.92 11.36
N GLU A 391 7.16 -43.55 12.19
CA GLU A 391 7.92 -44.75 11.81
C GLU A 391 7.02 -45.93 11.38
N LEU A 392 5.77 -45.98 11.89
CA LEU A 392 4.78 -47.02 11.58
C LEU A 392 4.00 -46.75 10.29
N ALA A 393 4.23 -45.61 9.62
CA ALA A 393 3.53 -45.25 8.39
C ALA A 393 3.88 -46.21 7.25
N ASP A 394 2.86 -46.88 6.70
CA ASP A 394 3.00 -47.64 5.46
C ASP A 394 2.77 -46.75 4.24
N ARG A 395 1.65 -46.01 4.26
CA ARG A 395 1.28 -45.02 3.24
C ARG A 395 0.68 -43.80 3.90
N TRP A 396 0.99 -42.63 3.35
CA TRP A 396 0.46 -41.36 3.87
C TRP A 396 0.12 -40.47 2.69
N ILE A 397 -1.16 -40.15 2.52
CA ILE A 397 -1.61 -39.14 1.56
C ILE A 397 -1.97 -37.84 2.26
N VAL A 398 -1.72 -36.72 1.59
CA VAL A 398 -2.00 -35.38 2.09
C VAL A 398 -2.82 -34.61 1.08
N ARG A 399 -3.69 -33.72 1.57
CA ARG A 399 -4.38 -32.70 0.80
C ARG A 399 -3.88 -31.33 1.25
N PRO A 400 -2.82 -30.83 0.61
CA PRO A 400 -2.05 -29.69 1.14
C PRO A 400 -2.87 -28.39 1.22
N ASP A 401 -3.79 -28.17 0.27
CA ASP A 401 -4.67 -26.99 0.25
C ASP A 401 -5.68 -26.96 1.42
N LYS A 402 -5.84 -28.08 2.14
CA LYS A 402 -6.75 -28.23 3.27
C LYS A 402 -6.07 -28.60 4.58
N GLY A 403 -4.74 -28.75 4.60
CA GLY A 403 -4.03 -29.29 5.75
C GLY A 403 -4.60 -30.64 6.23
N ALA A 404 -5.01 -31.49 5.28
CA ALA A 404 -5.68 -32.75 5.57
C ALA A 404 -4.75 -33.93 5.33
N HIS A 405 -4.79 -34.92 6.20
CA HIS A 405 -3.89 -36.08 6.18
C HIS A 405 -4.69 -37.37 6.27
N ILE A 406 -4.29 -38.40 5.52
CA ILE A 406 -4.75 -39.78 5.71
C ILE A 406 -3.52 -40.68 5.73
N LEU A 407 -3.30 -41.32 6.86
CA LEU A 407 -2.19 -42.22 7.15
C LEU A 407 -2.72 -43.65 7.28
N VAL A 408 -2.03 -44.62 6.70
CA VAL A 408 -2.29 -46.04 6.91
C VAL A 408 -1.12 -46.66 7.67
N ILE A 409 -1.45 -47.28 8.80
CA ILE A 409 -0.55 -48.16 9.55
C ILE A 409 -1.01 -49.60 9.32
N ALA A 410 -0.08 -50.47 8.92
CA ALA A 410 -0.35 -51.89 8.68
C ALA A 410 0.39 -52.75 9.72
N GLU A 411 -0.35 -53.47 10.54
CA GLU A 411 0.15 -54.30 11.64
C GLU A 411 -0.10 -55.77 11.34
N GLU A 412 0.80 -56.64 11.81
CA GLU A 412 0.65 -58.09 11.74
C GLU A 412 1.08 -58.71 13.07
N ALA A 413 0.23 -59.57 13.62
CA ALA A 413 0.47 -60.36 14.82
C ALA A 413 0.41 -61.85 14.44
N PRO A 414 1.53 -62.44 13.98
CA PRO A 414 1.54 -63.82 13.49
C PRO A 414 0.95 -64.81 14.50
N GLY A 415 -0.02 -65.62 14.07
CA GLY A 415 -0.69 -66.62 14.90
C GLY A 415 -1.79 -66.09 15.82
N ALA A 416 -2.02 -64.77 15.87
CA ALA A 416 -3.13 -64.18 16.59
C ALA A 416 -4.40 -64.12 15.72
N VAL A 417 -5.57 -64.11 16.38
CA VAL A 417 -6.83 -63.67 15.78
C VAL A 417 -7.20 -62.37 16.49
N ILE A 418 -7.12 -61.26 15.76
CA ILE A 418 -7.37 -59.93 16.30
C ILE A 418 -8.88 -59.70 16.28
N ASP A 419 -9.46 -59.51 17.47
CA ASP A 419 -10.86 -59.11 17.62
C ASP A 419 -11.00 -57.60 17.34
N PRO A 420 -11.85 -57.19 16.37
CA PRO A 420 -11.98 -55.78 16.00
C PRO A 420 -12.43 -54.87 17.15
N ASP A 421 -13.23 -55.39 18.09
CA ASP A 421 -13.73 -54.60 19.21
C ASP A 421 -12.64 -54.37 20.26
N LYS A 422 -11.88 -55.40 20.59
CA LYS A 422 -10.72 -55.28 21.49
C LYS A 422 -9.61 -54.42 20.89
N TYR A 423 -9.42 -54.51 19.58
CA TYR A 423 -8.47 -53.66 18.88
C TYR A 423 -8.88 -52.19 18.96
N ALA A 424 -10.16 -51.89 18.74
CA ALA A 424 -10.69 -50.55 18.90
C ALA A 424 -10.58 -50.02 20.35
N ASP A 425 -10.80 -50.87 21.35
CA ASP A 425 -10.57 -50.50 22.76
C ASP A 425 -9.10 -50.15 23.03
N ALA A 426 -8.17 -50.95 22.53
CA ALA A 426 -6.74 -50.71 22.70
C ALA A 426 -6.28 -49.38 22.07
N ILE A 427 -6.79 -49.05 20.87
CA ILE A 427 -6.50 -47.77 20.23
C ILE A 427 -7.17 -46.60 20.97
N ALA A 428 -8.42 -46.76 21.43
CA ALA A 428 -9.09 -45.74 22.23
C ALA A 428 -8.32 -45.43 23.53
N ASP A 429 -7.79 -46.46 24.19
CA ASP A 429 -6.96 -46.30 25.39
C ASP A 429 -5.60 -45.65 25.05
N ASN A 430 -5.00 -45.99 23.92
CA ASN A 430 -3.77 -45.34 23.43
C ASN A 430 -4.00 -43.83 23.19
N ILE A 431 -5.11 -43.45 22.53
CA ILE A 431 -5.47 -42.05 22.30
C ILE A 431 -5.56 -41.29 23.63
N LYS A 432 -6.24 -41.87 24.63
CA LYS A 432 -6.38 -41.24 25.95
C LYS A 432 -5.06 -41.11 26.70
N THR A 433 -4.21 -42.13 26.64
CA THR A 433 -2.99 -42.21 27.47
C THR A 433 -1.81 -41.50 26.84
N ASN A 434 -1.55 -41.74 25.55
CA ASN A 434 -0.36 -41.26 24.85
C ASN A 434 -0.60 -39.92 24.15
N LEU A 435 -1.74 -39.75 23.48
CA LEU A 435 -2.09 -38.49 22.82
C LEU A 435 -2.79 -37.51 23.75
N ARG A 436 -3.14 -37.94 24.98
CA ARG A 436 -3.97 -37.17 25.92
C ARG A 436 -5.26 -36.67 25.26
N GLY A 437 -5.80 -37.47 24.35
CA GLY A 437 -6.98 -37.16 23.56
C GLY A 437 -8.28 -37.64 24.19
N GLU A 438 -9.38 -37.24 23.57
CA GLU A 438 -10.74 -37.65 23.92
C GLU A 438 -11.36 -38.41 22.75
N VAL A 439 -11.93 -39.58 23.03
CA VAL A 439 -12.72 -40.34 22.04
C VAL A 439 -14.17 -39.93 22.18
N LEU A 440 -14.71 -39.29 21.14
CA LEU A 440 -16.06 -38.72 21.11
C LEU A 440 -17.12 -39.73 20.72
N SER A 441 -16.79 -40.60 19.77
CA SER A 441 -17.75 -41.59 19.25
C SER A 441 -17.03 -42.83 18.75
N ARG A 442 -17.78 -43.94 18.75
CA ARG A 442 -17.39 -45.23 18.17
C ARG A 442 -18.56 -45.81 17.40
N SER A 443 -18.31 -46.24 16.18
CA SER A 443 -19.29 -46.91 15.34
C SER A 443 -18.67 -48.11 14.61
N ALA A 444 -19.50 -48.99 14.07
CA ALA A 444 -19.05 -49.99 13.11
C ALA A 444 -18.86 -49.33 11.75
N SER A 445 -17.86 -49.78 10.98
CA SER A 445 -17.74 -49.41 9.57
C SER A 445 -18.99 -49.84 8.82
N THR A 446 -19.51 -48.97 7.96
CA THR A 446 -20.67 -49.28 7.13
C THR A 446 -20.32 -50.21 5.98
N SER A 447 -19.10 -50.12 5.44
CA SER A 447 -18.64 -51.01 4.36
C SER A 447 -18.18 -52.38 4.88
N GLN A 448 -17.63 -52.45 6.09
CA GLN A 448 -17.04 -53.66 6.69
C GLN A 448 -17.45 -53.83 8.17
N PRO A 449 -18.76 -53.96 8.50
CA PRO A 449 -19.24 -53.92 9.88
C PRO A 449 -18.73 -55.06 10.78
N LYS A 450 -18.35 -56.20 10.19
CA LYS A 450 -17.84 -57.36 10.93
C LYS A 450 -16.39 -57.20 11.38
N THR A 451 -15.59 -56.48 10.60
CA THR A 451 -14.13 -56.41 10.76
C THR A 451 -13.63 -54.99 11.01
N GLY A 452 -14.47 -53.97 10.82
CA GLY A 452 -14.13 -52.55 10.90
C GLY A 452 -14.85 -51.80 12.01
N ARG A 453 -14.12 -50.92 12.70
CA ARG A 453 -14.63 -49.92 13.65
C ARG A 453 -14.13 -48.54 13.27
N ILE A 454 -14.92 -47.51 13.55
CA ILE A 454 -14.55 -46.12 13.33
C ILE A 454 -14.61 -45.39 14.67
N LEU A 455 -13.52 -44.71 15.02
CA LEU A 455 -13.45 -43.83 16.19
C LEU A 455 -13.32 -42.38 15.74
N HIS A 456 -14.10 -41.47 16.33
CA HIS A 456 -13.87 -40.03 16.22
C HIS A 456 -13.22 -39.54 17.51
N ALA A 457 -12.08 -38.85 17.38
CA ALA A 457 -11.34 -38.36 18.52
C ALA A 457 -10.81 -36.93 18.31
N LYS A 458 -10.50 -36.25 19.42
CA LYS A 458 -9.76 -34.97 19.42
C LYS A 458 -8.51 -35.10 20.27
N ALA A 459 -7.42 -34.44 19.87
CA ALA A 459 -6.21 -34.35 20.68
C ALA A 459 -5.50 -33.02 20.47
N THR A 460 -4.67 -32.62 21.45
CA THR A 460 -3.79 -31.46 21.33
C THR A 460 -2.36 -31.96 21.12
N VAL A 461 -1.78 -31.67 19.96
CA VAL A 461 -0.41 -32.05 19.61
C VAL A 461 0.39 -30.76 19.41
N GLU A 462 1.48 -30.61 20.16
CA GLU A 462 2.37 -29.43 20.09
C GLU A 462 1.64 -28.08 20.24
N GLY A 463 0.57 -28.06 21.03
CA GLY A 463 -0.24 -26.85 21.26
C GLY A 463 -1.33 -26.59 20.22
N ALA A 464 -1.38 -27.36 19.14
CA ALA A 464 -2.44 -27.30 18.14
C ALA A 464 -3.51 -28.36 18.39
N GLN A 465 -4.79 -28.01 18.22
CA GLN A 465 -5.90 -28.95 18.31
C GLN A 465 -6.16 -29.63 16.97
N PHE A 466 -6.20 -30.96 17.01
CA PHE A 466 -6.50 -31.82 15.87
C PHE A 466 -7.72 -32.68 16.16
N GLU A 467 -8.45 -32.99 15.11
CA GLU A 467 -9.53 -33.97 15.12
C GLU A 467 -9.22 -35.10 14.15
N TYR A 468 -9.62 -36.31 14.55
CA TYR A 468 -9.22 -37.56 13.92
C TYR A 468 -10.43 -38.46 13.68
N LEU A 469 -10.47 -39.11 12.53
CA LEU A 469 -11.21 -40.35 12.31
C LEU A 469 -10.22 -41.51 12.19
N TYR A 470 -10.40 -42.54 13.02
CA TYR A 470 -9.65 -43.78 12.97
C TYR A 470 -10.51 -44.88 12.39
N GLY A 471 -10.22 -45.33 11.17
CA GLY A 471 -10.73 -46.57 10.61
C GLY A 471 -9.88 -47.75 11.05
N LEU A 472 -10.41 -48.59 11.93
CA LEU A 472 -9.71 -49.71 12.54
C LEU A 472 -10.25 -51.02 11.97
N PHE A 473 -9.45 -51.71 11.17
CA PHE A 473 -9.85 -52.93 10.46
C PHE A 473 -8.99 -54.11 10.90
N ALA A 474 -9.60 -55.23 11.28
CA ALA A 474 -8.88 -56.42 11.70
C ALA A 474 -9.48 -57.70 11.11
N GLU A 475 -8.62 -58.56 10.56
CA GLU A 475 -8.99 -59.89 10.04
C GLU A 475 -7.83 -60.88 10.22
N GLY A 476 -8.09 -61.96 10.95
CA GLY A 476 -7.06 -62.95 11.29
C GLY A 476 -5.89 -62.30 12.04
N PRO A 477 -4.64 -62.47 11.59
CA PRO A 477 -3.47 -61.87 12.22
C PRO A 477 -3.21 -60.42 11.81
N ARG A 478 -3.99 -59.84 10.89
CA ARG A 478 -3.72 -58.51 10.31
C ARG A 478 -4.62 -57.46 10.93
N ALA A 479 -4.05 -56.28 11.17
CA ALA A 479 -4.78 -55.10 11.57
C ALA A 479 -4.30 -53.87 10.78
N PHE A 480 -5.22 -52.94 10.53
CA PHE A 480 -4.96 -51.70 9.82
C PHE A 480 -5.58 -50.54 10.57
N GLN A 481 -4.83 -49.45 10.67
CA GLN A 481 -5.34 -48.15 11.12
C GLN A 481 -5.31 -47.18 9.94
N VAL A 482 -6.48 -46.72 9.50
CA VAL A 482 -6.64 -45.63 8.54
C VAL A 482 -6.96 -44.37 9.33
N ILE A 483 -5.95 -43.54 9.56
CA ILE A 483 -6.01 -42.37 10.43
C ILE A 483 -6.16 -41.13 9.54
N ALA A 484 -7.36 -40.57 9.51
CA ALA A 484 -7.68 -39.36 8.77
C ALA A 484 -7.81 -38.17 9.72
N PHE A 485 -7.08 -37.08 9.49
CA PHE A 485 -7.03 -35.96 10.44
C PHE A 485 -6.72 -34.61 9.79
N SER A 486 -7.11 -33.54 10.49
CA SER A 486 -6.75 -32.14 10.19
C SER A 486 -6.86 -31.30 11.45
N HIS A 487 -6.49 -30.01 11.36
CA HIS A 487 -6.78 -29.06 12.42
C HIS A 487 -8.28 -29.01 12.74
N ALA A 488 -8.62 -28.87 14.02
CA ALA A 488 -10.01 -28.91 14.49
C ALA A 488 -10.92 -27.89 13.78
N GLU A 489 -10.39 -26.72 13.43
CA GLU A 489 -11.11 -25.67 12.70
C GLU A 489 -11.53 -26.08 11.27
N SER A 490 -10.80 -27.01 10.65
CA SER A 490 -11.04 -27.47 9.29
C SER A 490 -11.77 -28.82 9.24
N PHE A 491 -11.76 -29.58 10.34
CA PHE A 491 -12.25 -30.96 10.38
C PHE A 491 -13.71 -31.08 9.97
N GLY A 492 -14.62 -30.24 10.47
CA GLY A 492 -16.05 -30.34 10.15
C GLY A 492 -16.38 -30.22 8.65
N LYS A 493 -15.49 -29.60 7.85
CA LYS A 493 -15.64 -29.52 6.38
C LYS A 493 -15.05 -30.72 5.65
N LEU A 494 -14.17 -31.46 6.31
CA LEU A 494 -13.42 -32.60 5.79
C LEU A 494 -13.95 -33.94 6.31
N GLU A 495 -14.77 -33.93 7.35
CA GLU A 495 -15.27 -35.14 8.02
C GLU A 495 -15.91 -36.12 7.04
N ALA A 496 -16.76 -35.64 6.12
CA ALA A 496 -17.38 -36.48 5.10
C ALA A 496 -16.37 -37.07 4.11
N ASP A 497 -15.33 -36.31 3.73
CA ASP A 497 -14.23 -36.79 2.88
C ASP A 497 -13.40 -37.85 3.63
N PHE A 498 -13.06 -37.61 4.89
CA PHE A 498 -12.35 -38.57 5.74
C PHE A 498 -13.13 -39.87 5.92
N GLN A 499 -14.42 -39.77 6.26
CA GLN A 499 -15.31 -40.92 6.39
C GLN A 499 -15.38 -41.71 5.07
N LYS A 500 -15.54 -41.03 3.94
CA LYS A 500 -15.55 -41.66 2.61
C LYS A 500 -14.26 -42.43 2.32
N ALA A 501 -13.10 -41.87 2.65
CA ALA A 501 -11.81 -42.52 2.43
C ALA A 501 -11.65 -43.77 3.31
N ILE A 502 -12.02 -43.68 4.59
CA ILE A 502 -12.00 -44.81 5.53
C ILE A 502 -12.93 -45.92 5.05
N GLU A 503 -14.16 -45.59 4.66
CA GLU A 503 -15.13 -46.60 4.21
C GLU A 503 -14.78 -47.23 2.85
N ALA A 504 -14.00 -46.53 2.02
CA ALA A 504 -13.48 -47.05 0.76
C ALA A 504 -12.24 -47.93 0.93
N PHE A 505 -11.65 -48.02 2.13
CA PHE A 505 -10.49 -48.87 2.41
C PHE A 505 -10.83 -50.35 2.21
N LYS A 506 -9.95 -51.10 1.54
CA LYS A 506 -10.14 -52.54 1.26
C LYS A 506 -8.99 -53.36 1.81
N MET A 507 -9.32 -54.28 2.71
CA MET A 507 -8.41 -55.31 3.19
C MET A 507 -8.08 -56.33 2.08
N PRO A 508 -6.93 -57.02 2.18
CA PRO A 508 -6.55 -58.03 1.20
C PRO A 508 -7.55 -59.20 1.18
N GLY A 509 -8.22 -59.41 0.05
CA GLY A 509 -9.19 -60.51 -0.14
C GLY A 509 -10.66 -60.13 0.11
N SER A 510 -10.93 -58.85 0.39
CA SER A 510 -12.29 -58.27 0.53
C SER A 510 -12.93 -57.79 -0.77
#